data_AF-A0A662KH23-F1
#
_entry.id   AF-A0A662KH23-F1
#
_cell.length_a   1.000
_cell.length_b   1.000
_cell.length_c   1.000
_cell.angle_alpha   90.00
_cell.angle_beta   90.00
_cell.angle_gamma   90.00
#
_symmetry.space_group_name_H-M   'P 1'
#
loop_
_entity.id
_entity.type
_entity.pdbx_description
1 polymer ?
#
loop_
_entity_poly.entity_id
_entity_poly.type
_entity_poly.pdbx_seq_one_letter_code
_entity_poly.pdbx_strand_id
1 'polypeptide(L)'
;MAREVKAVRWDVETIPREAFLEMVGQGKVVRTPASHGGVVHEVLRFLERNAATAEAIADALRLPRKTVLNAINHLRNRHNKRITRFYNPNDRKYYYCLEE
;
A
#
# COMPACT_ATOMS: atom_id res chain seq x y z
N MET A 1 38.99 18.31 8.56
CA MET A 1 38.84 17.59 7.28
C MET A 1 37.40 17.11 7.16
N ALA A 2 36.58 17.80 6.37
CA ALA A 2 35.20 17.39 6.12
C ALA A 2 35.22 16.27 5.07
N ARG A 3 34.79 15.05 5.44
CA ARG A 3 34.55 13.97 4.49
C ARG A 3 33.27 14.33 3.72
N GLU A 4 33.42 14.73 2.46
CA GLU A 4 32.31 14.77 1.51
C GLU A 4 31.73 13.36 1.39
N VAL A 5 30.53 13.17 1.95
CA VAL A 5 29.74 11.97 1.69
C VAL A 5 29.18 12.15 0.27
N LYS A 6 29.86 11.56 -0.73
CA LYS A 6 29.30 11.43 -2.07
C LYS A 6 27.95 10.74 -1.95
N ALA A 7 26.87 11.50 -2.07
CA ALA A 7 25.53 10.97 -2.20
C ALA A 7 25.49 10.18 -3.51
N VAL A 8 25.64 8.86 -3.42
CA VAL A 8 25.53 7.99 -4.57
C VAL A 8 24.09 8.07 -5.06
N ARG A 9 23.92 8.67 -6.22
CA ARG A 9 22.63 8.77 -6.90
C ARG A 9 22.37 7.41 -7.54
N TRP A 10 21.79 6.50 -6.76
CA TRP A 10 21.38 5.19 -7.25
C TRP A 10 20.28 5.35 -8.29
N ASP A 11 20.35 4.53 -9.33
CA ASP A 11 19.25 4.41 -10.28
C ASP A 11 18.04 3.84 -9.54
N VAL A 12 16.88 4.46 -9.69
CA VAL A 12 15.68 4.19 -8.87
C VAL A 12 15.15 2.75 -9.09
N GLU A 13 15.61 2.11 -10.17
CA GLU A 13 15.24 0.75 -10.55
C GLU A 13 16.16 -0.32 -9.94
N THR A 14 17.40 0.01 -9.55
CA THR A 14 18.34 -0.98 -8.98
C THR A 14 19.24 -0.38 -7.89
N ILE A 15 19.19 -0.98 -6.70
CA ILE A 15 20.06 -0.67 -5.55
C ILE A 15 20.97 -1.88 -5.32
N PRO A 16 22.31 -1.72 -5.22
CA PRO A 16 23.19 -2.82 -4.87
C PRO A 16 22.80 -3.48 -3.55
N ARG A 17 22.92 -4.81 -3.48
CA ARG A 17 22.45 -5.62 -2.34
C ARG A 17 23.00 -5.13 -1.01
N GLU A 18 24.29 -4.82 -0.96
CA GLU A 18 25.00 -4.38 0.23
C GLU A 18 24.47 -3.04 0.73
N ALA A 19 24.22 -2.10 -0.19
CA ALA A 19 23.63 -0.80 0.13
C ALA A 19 22.19 -0.94 0.64
N PHE A 20 21.39 -1.84 0.04
CA PHE A 20 20.03 -2.10 0.50
C PHE A 20 20.01 -2.73 1.90
N LEU A 21 20.90 -3.67 2.19
CA LEU A 21 21.03 -4.28 3.52
C LEU A 21 21.47 -3.26 4.57
N GLU A 22 22.33 -2.30 4.22
CA GLU A 22 22.67 -1.19 5.11
C GLU A 22 21.44 -0.33 5.42
N MET A 23 20.60 -0.03 4.42
CA MET A 23 19.34 0.69 4.63
C MET A 23 18.37 -0.09 5.53
N VAL A 24 18.33 -1.42 5.42
CA VAL A 24 17.56 -2.29 6.34
C VAL A 24 18.11 -2.17 7.76
N GLY A 25 19.42 -2.24 7.95
CA GLY A 25 20.07 -2.07 9.25
C GLY A 25 19.84 -0.69 9.88
N GLN A 26 19.70 0.35 9.06
CA GLN A 26 19.38 1.72 9.49
C GLN A 26 17.89 1.96 9.74
N GLY A 27 17.02 0.96 9.55
CA GLY A 27 15.57 1.10 9.70
C GLY A 27 14.91 1.99 8.62
N LYS A 28 15.62 2.28 7.53
CA LYS A 28 15.11 3.10 6.41
C LYS A 28 14.22 2.31 5.44
N VAL A 29 14.13 0.99 5.62
CA VAL A 29 13.31 0.09 4.81
C VAL A 29 12.48 -0.79 5.73
N VAL A 30 11.22 -1.01 5.36
CA VAL A 30 10.28 -1.85 6.12
C VAL A 30 10.20 -3.22 5.48
N ARG A 31 10.36 -4.28 6.28
CA ARG A 31 10.19 -5.65 5.79
C ARG A 31 8.70 -5.88 5.50
N THR A 32 8.36 -6.13 4.24
CA THR A 32 7.03 -6.56 3.82
C THR A 32 7.07 -8.04 3.38
N PRO A 33 5.98 -8.80 3.58
CA PRO A 33 5.91 -10.17 3.08
C PRO A 33 6.05 -10.17 1.55
N ALA A 34 6.78 -11.16 1.02
CA ALA A 34 6.93 -11.37 -0.42
C ALA A 34 5.61 -11.87 -1.02
N SER A 35 4.69 -10.96 -1.32
CA SER A 35 3.58 -11.22 -2.23
C SER A 35 3.38 -9.97 -3.11
N HIS A 36 2.36 -9.96 -3.95
CA HIS A 36 1.80 -8.72 -4.51
C HIS A 36 1.24 -7.77 -3.39
N GLY A 37 1.75 -7.89 -2.17
CA GLY A 37 1.18 -7.51 -0.90
C GLY A 37 1.49 -6.10 -0.45
N GLY A 38 2.39 -5.38 -1.13
CA GLY A 38 2.55 -3.94 -0.93
C GLY A 38 1.21 -3.23 -1.14
N VAL A 39 0.58 -3.48 -2.28
CA VAL A 39 -0.73 -2.90 -2.62
C VAL A 39 -1.84 -3.41 -1.69
N VAL A 40 -1.86 -4.71 -1.38
CA VAL A 40 -2.86 -5.29 -0.47
C VAL A 40 -2.77 -4.67 0.92
N HIS A 41 -1.57 -4.47 1.44
CA HIS A 41 -1.35 -3.82 2.73
C HIS A 41 -1.60 -2.32 2.69
N GLU A 42 -1.30 -1.63 1.59
CA GLU A 42 -1.63 -0.21 1.43
C GLU A 42 -3.13 0.02 1.39
N VAL A 43 -3.87 -0.81 0.65
CA VAL A 43 -5.34 -0.78 0.63
C VAL A 43 -5.92 -1.09 2.02
N LEU A 44 -5.35 -2.08 2.73
CA LEU A 44 -5.77 -2.37 4.11
C LEU A 44 -5.54 -1.18 5.04
N ARG A 45 -4.33 -0.62 5.08
CA ARG A 45 -3.99 0.55 5.91
C ARG A 45 -4.85 1.76 5.60
N PHE A 46 -5.25 1.92 4.33
CA PHE A 46 -6.17 2.97 3.92
C PHE A 46 -7.56 2.76 4.55
N LEU A 47 -8.09 1.53 4.47
CA LEU A 47 -9.40 1.16 5.00
C LEU A 47 -9.46 1.07 6.53
N GLU A 48 -8.33 0.84 7.21
CA GLU A 48 -8.20 0.91 8.67
C GLU A 48 -8.47 2.32 9.22
N ARG A 49 -8.37 3.35 8.38
CA ARG A 49 -8.50 4.76 8.79
C ARG A 49 -9.72 5.44 8.18
N ASN A 50 -10.32 4.86 7.13
CA ASN A 50 -11.34 5.51 6.33
C ASN A 50 -12.35 4.49 5.76
N ALA A 51 -13.61 4.88 5.68
CA ALA A 51 -14.53 4.30 4.69
C ALA A 51 -14.34 5.03 3.35
N ALA A 52 -14.14 4.31 2.25
CA ALA A 52 -13.81 4.94 0.96
C ALA A 52 -14.30 4.18 -0.26
N THR A 53 -14.52 4.90 -1.36
CA THR A 53 -14.84 4.28 -2.66
C THR A 53 -13.59 3.63 -3.27
N ALA A 54 -13.78 2.68 -4.19
CA ALA A 54 -12.65 2.07 -4.89
C ALA A 54 -11.86 3.10 -5.71
N GLU A 55 -12.56 4.08 -6.30
CA GLU A 55 -11.98 5.22 -7.02
C GLU A 55 -11.12 6.08 -6.10
N ALA A 56 -11.61 6.44 -4.90
CA ALA A 56 -10.83 7.28 -3.97
C ALA A 56 -9.54 6.58 -3.51
N ILE A 57 -9.59 5.27 -3.26
CA ILE A 57 -8.41 4.48 -2.90
C ILE A 57 -7.45 4.39 -4.09
N ALA A 58 -7.97 4.19 -5.30
CA ALA A 58 -7.17 4.12 -6.53
C ALA A 58 -6.42 5.42 -6.78
N ASP A 59 -7.10 6.56 -6.64
CA ASP A 59 -6.49 7.88 -6.82
C ASP A 59 -5.45 8.17 -5.73
N ALA A 60 -5.76 7.88 -4.47
CA ALA A 60 -4.85 8.10 -3.36
C ALA A 60 -3.55 7.29 -3.46
N LEU A 61 -3.65 6.04 -3.93
CA LEU A 61 -2.51 5.14 -4.09
C LEU A 61 -1.87 5.21 -5.48
N ARG A 62 -2.45 6.00 -6.41
CA ARG A 62 -2.05 6.08 -7.83
C ARG A 62 -2.04 4.70 -8.50
N LEU A 63 -3.06 3.90 -8.23
CA LEU A 63 -3.22 2.54 -8.73
C LEU A 63 -4.42 2.44 -9.67
N PRO A 64 -4.42 1.49 -10.62
CA PRO A 64 -5.63 1.17 -11.37
C PRO A 64 -6.74 0.69 -10.43
N ARG A 65 -7.97 1.17 -10.65
CA ARG A 65 -9.16 0.73 -9.91
C ARG A 65 -9.30 -0.79 -9.83
N LYS A 66 -9.00 -1.51 -10.91
CA LYS A 66 -9.04 -2.98 -10.97
C LYS A 66 -8.08 -3.61 -9.94
N THR A 67 -6.91 -3.01 -9.73
CA THR A 67 -5.92 -3.47 -8.76
C THR A 67 -6.44 -3.30 -7.33
N VAL A 68 -7.11 -2.18 -7.02
CA VAL A 68 -7.76 -1.95 -5.73
C VAL A 68 -8.85 -3.00 -5.48
N LEU A 69 -9.73 -3.25 -6.45
CA LEU A 69 -10.78 -4.26 -6.32
C LEU A 69 -10.21 -5.67 -6.09
N ASN A 70 -9.13 -6.01 -6.79
CA ASN A 70 -8.43 -7.27 -6.58
C ASN A 70 -7.80 -7.36 -5.19
N ALA A 71 -7.21 -6.26 -4.69
CA ALA A 71 -6.66 -6.19 -3.34
C ALA A 71 -7.75 -6.35 -2.27
N ILE A 72 -8.90 -5.69 -2.41
CA ILE A 72 -10.04 -5.85 -1.51
C ILE A 72 -10.53 -7.30 -1.51
N ASN A 73 -10.68 -7.92 -2.68
CA ASN A 73 -11.06 -9.33 -2.78
C ASN A 73 -10.02 -10.25 -2.12
N HIS A 74 -8.73 -9.94 -2.26
CA HIS A 74 -7.66 -10.68 -1.62
C HIS A 74 -7.73 -10.56 -0.09
N LEU A 75 -7.97 -9.35 0.44
CA LEU A 75 -8.13 -9.10 1.88
C LEU A 75 -9.31 -9.89 2.46
N ARG A 76 -10.44 -9.90 1.78
CA ARG A 76 -11.64 -10.65 2.19
C ARG A 76 -11.40 -12.16 2.19
N ASN A 77 -10.88 -12.69 1.09
CA ASN A 77 -10.84 -14.13 0.87
C ASN A 77 -9.60 -14.82 1.43
N ARG A 78 -8.46 -14.11 1.52
CA ARG A 78 -7.18 -14.71 1.94
C ARG A 78 -6.69 -14.24 3.30
N HIS A 79 -7.05 -13.02 3.71
CA HIS A 79 -6.68 -12.46 5.02
C HIS A 79 -7.86 -12.39 6.00
N ASN A 80 -9.02 -12.94 5.61
CA ASN A 80 -10.23 -12.99 6.41
C ASN A 80 -10.65 -11.62 6.98
N LYS A 81 -10.36 -10.53 6.25
CA LYS A 81 -10.74 -9.18 6.66
C LYS A 81 -12.20 -8.93 6.32
N ARG A 82 -12.96 -8.45 7.29
CA ARG A 82 -14.38 -8.10 7.13
C ARG A 82 -14.52 -6.74 6.45
N ILE A 83 -14.37 -6.72 5.13
CA ILE A 83 -14.59 -5.51 4.33
C ILE A 83 -15.99 -5.57 3.72
N THR A 84 -16.86 -4.65 4.14
CA THR A 84 -18.25 -4.57 3.68
C THR A 84 -18.44 -3.39 2.73
N ARG A 85 -19.33 -3.54 1.75
CA ARG A 85 -19.66 -2.51 0.78
C ARG A 85 -21.02 -1.90 1.10
N PHE A 86 -21.05 -0.59 1.30
CA PHE A 86 -22.25 0.20 1.60
C PHE A 86 -22.58 1.14 0.45
N TYR A 87 -23.87 1.32 0.15
CA TYR A 87 -24.33 2.32 -0.81
C TYR A 87 -24.76 3.59 -0.05
N ASN A 88 -24.19 4.73 -0.42
CA ASN A 88 -24.58 6.02 0.14
C ASN A 88 -25.58 6.71 -0.82
N PRO A 89 -26.86 6.88 -0.43
CA PRO A 89 -27.86 7.49 -1.30
C PRO A 89 -27.61 8.97 -1.57
N ASN A 90 -26.87 9.67 -0.71
CA ASN A 90 -26.63 11.11 -0.83
C ASN A 90 -25.72 11.46 -2.01
N ASP A 91 -24.67 10.65 -2.24
CA ASP A 91 -23.74 10.85 -3.36
C ASP A 91 -23.84 9.77 -4.44
N ARG A 92 -24.72 8.78 -4.26
CA ARG A 92 -24.96 7.63 -5.14
C ARG A 92 -23.71 6.78 -5.39
N LYS A 93 -22.80 6.70 -4.41
CA LYS A 93 -21.56 5.92 -4.51
C LYS A 93 -21.55 4.72 -3.57
N TYR A 94 -20.68 3.76 -3.91
CA TYR A 94 -20.40 2.60 -3.07
C TYR A 94 -19.09 2.80 -2.30
N TYR A 95 -19.19 2.69 -0.97
CA TYR A 95 -18.06 2.77 -0.05
C TYR A 95 -17.69 1.39 0.47
N TYR A 96 -16.41 1.15 0.63
CA TYR A 96 -15.85 0.01 1.33
C TYR A 96 -15.44 0.46 2.74
N CYS A 97 -15.82 -0.31 3.75
CA CYS A 97 -15.45 -0.08 5.14
C CYS A 97 -14.90 -1.37 5.74
N LEU A 98 -13.85 -1.27 6.56
CA LEU A 98 -13.33 -2.36 7.35
C LEU A 98 -14.13 -2.46 8.66
N GLU A 99 -14.76 -3.60 8.91
CA GLU A 99 -15.41 -3.95 10.17
C GLU A 99 -14.43 -4.69 11.10
N GLU A 100 -14.64 -4.53 12.42
CA GLU A 100 -13.91 -5.28 13.47
C GLU A 100 -14.26 -6.78 13.49
#